data_AF-Q2RAY9-F1
#
_entry.id   AF-Q2RAY9-F1
#
_cell.length_a   1.000
_cell.length_b   1.000
_cell.length_c   1.000
_cell.angle_alpha   90.00
_cell.angle_beta   90.00
_cell.angle_gamma   90.00
#
_symmetry.space_group_name_H-M   'P 1'
#
loop_
_entity.id
_entity.type
_entity.pdbx_description
1 polymer ?
#
loop_
_entity_poly.entity_id
_entity_poly.type
_entity_poly.pdbx_seq_one_letter_code
_entity_poly.pdbx_strand_id
1 'polypeptide(L)'
;MRSLLAFFAASILLASTTTTVHGVHIDPNDIIKTIESECGDIIDCVDIYKQPSLKNPLLKDHKILFKPSVDRPKIVEKMVVLGGNNSFKFAEQAWHRSEVYPQFFGDDLPRLYIYSTNDGGVKLKCFNLECSFVQTSKKHAIGAKYDKFSTVGGTTYFTHVVIYRDDGPAVWWVSLMDEPIGYFHESAFAAPFIESFHNEMGGHVLDRRPGGRHTLTPMGSGMYPSDGLQNAACIHAYLAIAYTGADQVDDPVNTIVTHPKCYDIKGDGPDLYRPGINVAFGGPGGYDCDHN
;
A
#
# COMPACT_ATOMS: atom_id res chain seq x y z
N MET A 1 -26.39 7.86 -22.32
CA MET A 1 -27.50 7.72 -21.36
C MET A 1 -28.13 6.34 -21.45
N ARG A 2 -27.42 5.28 -21.04
CA ARG A 2 -27.96 3.93 -20.80
C ARG A 2 -27.01 3.18 -19.86
N SER A 3 -27.02 3.57 -18.58
CA SER A 3 -26.64 2.70 -17.45
C SER A 3 -26.97 3.36 -16.10
N LEU A 4 -28.03 4.20 -16.04
CA LEU A 4 -28.39 4.90 -14.80
C LEU A 4 -29.56 4.25 -14.03
N LEU A 5 -30.00 3.04 -14.43
CA LEU A 5 -31.24 2.44 -13.90
C LEU A 5 -31.11 1.04 -13.29
N ALA A 6 -29.91 0.47 -13.15
CA ALA A 6 -29.72 -0.77 -12.40
C ALA A 6 -29.31 -0.56 -10.92
N PHE A 7 -29.11 0.69 -10.49
CA PHE A 7 -28.57 1.02 -9.16
C PHE A 7 -29.61 1.28 -8.06
N PHE A 8 -30.92 1.18 -8.33
CA PHE A 8 -31.94 1.66 -7.38
C PHE A 8 -32.68 0.60 -6.56
N ALA A 9 -32.30 -0.69 -6.59
CA ALA A 9 -33.00 -1.74 -5.83
C ALA A 9 -32.12 -2.59 -4.88
N ALA A 10 -30.89 -2.16 -4.56
CA ALA A 10 -30.05 -2.81 -3.54
C ALA A 10 -29.62 -1.86 -2.40
N SER A 11 -30.17 -0.65 -2.36
CA SER A 11 -29.64 0.48 -1.58
C SER A 11 -30.10 0.56 -0.11
N ILE A 12 -30.66 -0.51 0.47
CA ILE A 12 -31.15 -0.45 1.88
C ILE A 12 -30.53 -1.53 2.79
N LEU A 13 -29.84 -2.55 2.27
CA LEU A 13 -29.14 -3.57 3.08
C LEU A 13 -27.61 -3.55 2.98
N LEU A 14 -27.04 -2.72 2.09
CA LEU A 14 -25.59 -2.66 1.82
C LEU A 14 -24.87 -1.52 2.55
N ALA A 15 -25.46 -0.91 3.57
CA ALA A 15 -24.83 0.18 4.32
C ALA A 15 -23.63 -0.28 5.17
N SER A 16 -23.49 -1.57 5.47
CA SER A 16 -22.57 -2.06 6.52
C SER A 16 -21.60 -3.17 6.06
N THR A 17 -21.08 -3.13 4.83
CA THR A 17 -20.12 -4.14 4.34
C THR A 17 -18.72 -3.58 4.09
N THR A 18 -17.68 -4.38 4.32
CA THR A 18 -16.31 -4.17 3.82
C THR A 18 -16.00 -5.18 2.71
N THR A 19 -15.04 -4.87 1.83
CA THR A 19 -14.67 -5.69 0.67
C THR A 19 -13.23 -6.15 0.75
N THR A 20 -13.00 -7.43 0.56
CA THR A 20 -11.68 -8.07 0.63
C THR A 20 -11.53 -9.07 -0.50
N VAL A 21 -10.31 -9.30 -0.98
CA VAL A 21 -10.09 -10.37 -1.94
C VAL A 21 -10.30 -11.73 -1.28
N HIS A 22 -10.90 -12.65 -2.03
CA HIS A 22 -11.14 -14.03 -1.61
C HIS A 22 -9.83 -14.73 -1.22
N GLY A 23 -9.86 -15.51 -0.14
CA GLY A 23 -8.67 -16.22 0.38
C GLY A 23 -7.84 -15.44 1.41
N VAL A 24 -8.19 -14.18 1.71
CA VAL A 24 -7.72 -13.48 2.92
C VAL A 24 -8.42 -14.09 4.13
N HIS A 25 -7.70 -14.33 5.23
CA HIS A 25 -8.12 -15.01 6.47
C HIS A 25 -9.43 -14.50 7.09
N ILE A 26 -10.54 -14.84 6.47
CA ILE A 26 -11.89 -14.43 6.84
C ILE A 26 -12.67 -15.68 7.19
N ASP A 27 -13.45 -15.56 8.26
CA ASP A 27 -14.34 -16.64 8.66
C ASP A 27 -15.42 -16.77 7.58
N PRO A 28 -15.60 -17.95 6.95
CA PRO A 28 -16.63 -18.15 5.93
C PRO A 28 -18.03 -17.79 6.41
N ASN A 29 -18.30 -17.87 7.73
CA ASN A 29 -19.59 -17.50 8.31
C ASN A 29 -19.82 -15.98 8.38
N ASP A 30 -18.76 -15.18 8.22
CA ASP A 30 -18.85 -13.73 8.21
C ASP A 30 -19.06 -13.16 6.79
N ILE A 31 -18.95 -14.00 5.76
CA ILE A 31 -19.17 -13.62 4.36
C ILE A 31 -20.67 -13.47 4.10
N ILE A 32 -21.09 -12.25 3.77
CA ILE A 32 -22.48 -11.93 3.42
C ILE A 32 -22.73 -12.28 1.95
N LYS A 33 -21.77 -11.95 1.08
CA LYS A 33 -21.89 -12.12 -0.37
C LYS A 33 -20.51 -12.20 -1.00
N THR A 34 -20.38 -12.99 -2.05
CA THR A 34 -19.20 -12.97 -2.94
C THR A 34 -19.59 -12.32 -4.27
N ILE A 35 -18.71 -11.48 -4.82
CA ILE A 35 -18.86 -10.83 -6.12
C ILE A 35 -17.61 -11.04 -6.96
N GLU A 36 -17.75 -10.94 -8.27
CA GLU A 36 -16.61 -10.85 -9.19
C GLU A 36 -16.42 -9.39 -9.61
N SER A 37 -15.19 -8.90 -9.53
CA SER A 37 -14.83 -7.55 -9.97
C SER A 37 -14.77 -7.47 -11.49
N GLU A 38 -14.78 -6.25 -12.05
CA GLU A 38 -14.60 -6.05 -13.50
C GLU A 38 -13.25 -6.58 -14.00
N CYS A 39 -12.25 -6.65 -13.11
CA CYS A 39 -10.95 -7.19 -13.43
C CYS A 39 -10.93 -8.73 -13.34
N GLY A 40 -11.98 -9.39 -12.85
CA GLY A 40 -12.07 -10.84 -12.63
C GLY A 40 -11.43 -11.30 -11.31
N ASP A 41 -11.35 -10.42 -10.29
CA ASP A 41 -11.06 -10.86 -8.92
C ASP A 41 -12.33 -11.33 -8.22
N ILE A 42 -12.24 -12.41 -7.46
CA ILE A 42 -13.30 -12.80 -6.54
C ILE A 42 -13.15 -12.01 -5.24
N ILE A 43 -14.20 -11.26 -4.87
CA ILE A 43 -14.22 -10.37 -3.72
C ILE A 43 -15.31 -10.84 -2.76
N ASP A 44 -14.93 -11.08 -1.51
CA ASP A 44 -15.86 -11.37 -0.44
C ASP A 44 -16.32 -10.06 0.23
N CYS A 45 -17.63 -9.92 0.40
CA CYS A 45 -18.25 -8.84 1.14
C CYS A 45 -18.55 -9.34 2.55
N VAL A 46 -17.92 -8.74 3.53
CA VAL A 46 -18.04 -9.09 4.96
C VAL A 46 -18.72 -7.94 5.68
N ASP A 47 -19.43 -8.20 6.78
CA ASP A 47 -19.92 -7.11 7.64
C ASP A 47 -18.74 -6.24 8.09
N ILE A 48 -18.86 -4.92 8.00
CA ILE A 48 -17.79 -3.99 8.37
C ILE A 48 -17.35 -4.15 9.82
N TYR A 49 -18.24 -4.59 10.71
CA TYR A 49 -17.94 -4.85 12.12
C TYR A 49 -17.28 -6.21 12.37
N LYS A 50 -17.22 -7.06 11.35
CA LYS A 50 -16.62 -8.41 11.40
C LYS A 50 -15.32 -8.51 10.61
N GLN A 51 -14.80 -7.38 10.12
CA GLN A 51 -13.52 -7.36 9.42
C GLN A 51 -12.39 -7.92 10.32
N PRO A 52 -11.40 -8.62 9.75
CA PRO A 52 -10.37 -9.29 10.55
C PRO A 52 -9.61 -8.36 11.51
N SER A 53 -9.42 -7.09 11.14
CA SER A 53 -8.68 -6.11 11.96
C SER A 53 -9.39 -5.81 13.28
N LEU A 54 -10.72 -5.90 13.34
CA LEU A 54 -11.48 -5.71 14.57
C LEU A 54 -11.42 -6.91 15.52
N LYS A 55 -10.83 -8.03 15.09
CA LYS A 55 -10.45 -9.13 16.00
C LYS A 55 -9.23 -8.78 16.86
N ASN A 56 -8.49 -7.73 16.49
CA ASN A 56 -7.42 -7.20 17.31
C ASN A 56 -7.98 -6.69 18.65
N PRO A 57 -7.50 -7.18 19.81
CA PRO A 57 -7.98 -6.74 21.12
C PRO A 57 -7.91 -5.22 21.34
N LEU A 58 -6.95 -4.53 20.69
CA LEU A 58 -6.77 -3.08 20.76
C LEU A 58 -7.85 -2.29 20.00
N LEU A 59 -8.63 -2.97 19.16
CA LEU A 59 -9.71 -2.40 18.34
C LEU A 59 -11.10 -2.95 18.70
N LYS A 60 -11.21 -3.81 19.73
CA LYS A 60 -12.43 -4.56 20.06
C LYS A 60 -13.67 -3.68 20.28
N ASP A 61 -13.48 -2.53 20.93
CA ASP A 61 -14.55 -1.57 21.24
C ASP A 61 -14.46 -0.30 20.37
N HIS A 62 -13.67 -0.37 19.29
CA HIS A 62 -13.43 0.78 18.42
C HIS A 62 -14.70 1.17 17.67
N LYS A 63 -15.08 2.45 17.76
CA LYS A 63 -16.17 3.00 16.96
C LYS A 63 -15.64 3.34 15.57
N ILE A 64 -16.08 2.58 14.57
CA ILE A 64 -15.66 2.79 13.18
C ILE A 64 -16.00 4.21 12.71
N LEU A 65 -14.99 4.89 12.15
CA LEU A 65 -15.12 6.20 11.53
C LEU A 65 -15.35 5.99 10.03
N PHE A 66 -16.50 6.40 9.50
CA PHE A 66 -16.81 6.17 8.08
C PHE A 66 -16.25 7.22 7.13
N LYS A 67 -15.82 8.36 7.66
CA LYS A 67 -15.21 9.45 6.88
C LYS A 67 -14.25 10.26 7.76
N PRO A 68 -13.21 10.87 7.17
CA PRO A 68 -12.40 11.86 7.87
C PRO A 68 -13.23 13.09 8.27
N SER A 69 -12.79 13.78 9.32
CA SER A 69 -13.40 15.01 9.82
C SER A 69 -12.95 16.24 9.03
N VAL A 70 -11.76 16.18 8.44
CA VAL A 70 -11.19 17.22 7.58
C VAL A 70 -11.37 16.85 6.10
N ASP A 71 -11.94 17.78 5.32
CA ASP A 71 -11.91 17.71 3.86
C ASP A 71 -10.48 17.93 3.38
N ARG A 72 -9.93 16.94 2.68
CA ARG A 72 -8.54 16.96 2.23
C ARG A 72 -8.30 18.08 1.20
N PRO A 73 -7.14 18.77 1.21
CA PRO A 73 -6.70 19.53 0.05
C PRO A 73 -6.52 18.62 -1.18
N LYS A 74 -6.98 19.09 -2.35
CA LYS A 74 -6.94 18.35 -3.62
C LYS A 74 -5.50 17.95 -3.96
N ILE A 75 -5.36 16.66 -4.28
CA ILE A 75 -4.18 15.85 -4.68
C ILE A 75 -2.81 16.54 -4.69
N VAL A 76 -1.92 15.98 -3.87
CA VAL A 76 -0.51 15.76 -4.20
C VAL A 76 -0.26 14.25 -4.05
N GLU A 77 0.55 13.65 -4.93
CA GLU A 77 0.99 12.25 -4.87
C GLU A 77 1.77 12.05 -3.55
N LYS A 78 1.48 11.02 -2.75
CA LYS A 78 2.18 10.81 -1.46
C LYS A 78 2.38 9.33 -1.16
N MET A 79 3.44 8.74 -1.71
CA MET A 79 3.86 7.45 -1.15
C MET A 79 4.43 7.69 0.24
N VAL A 80 4.16 6.82 1.22
CA VAL A 80 4.82 6.83 2.53
C VAL A 80 5.28 5.40 2.78
N VAL A 81 6.54 5.24 3.15
CA VAL A 81 7.13 3.95 3.50
C VAL A 81 7.88 4.18 4.81
N LEU A 82 7.55 3.45 5.86
CA LEU A 82 8.13 3.67 7.18
C LEU A 82 9.13 2.56 7.50
N GLY A 83 10.41 2.79 7.22
CA GLY A 83 11.51 1.87 7.53
C GLY A 83 12.26 2.22 8.83
N GLY A 84 12.96 1.27 9.41
CA GLY A 84 13.88 1.52 10.52
C GLY A 84 14.91 0.40 10.61
N ASN A 85 16.17 0.74 10.85
CA ASN A 85 17.20 -0.27 11.09
C ASN A 85 16.94 -1.04 12.39
N ASN A 86 17.39 -2.29 12.43
CA ASN A 86 17.30 -3.29 13.52
C ASN A 86 17.80 -2.86 14.92
N SER A 87 18.16 -1.58 15.12
CA SER A 87 18.68 -1.01 16.37
C SER A 87 17.70 -0.07 17.06
N PHE A 88 16.66 0.43 16.37
CA PHE A 88 15.65 1.32 16.96
C PHE A 88 14.30 0.61 16.97
N LYS A 89 13.84 0.22 18.16
CA LYS A 89 12.52 -0.38 18.42
C LYS A 89 11.37 0.62 18.30
N PHE A 90 11.45 1.53 17.34
CA PHE A 90 10.43 2.54 17.04
C PHE A 90 9.85 2.25 15.66
N ALA A 91 8.99 1.22 15.65
CA ALA A 91 7.83 1.01 14.82
C ALA A 91 7.91 1.35 13.30
N GLU A 92 7.92 0.29 12.48
CA GLU A 92 7.60 0.34 11.04
C GLU A 92 6.06 0.34 10.84
N GLN A 93 5.43 1.49 11.02
CA GLN A 93 4.00 1.51 11.37
C GLN A 93 3.03 1.26 10.22
N ALA A 94 3.34 1.63 8.98
CA ALA A 94 2.45 1.43 7.84
C ALA A 94 3.21 1.54 6.51
N TRP A 95 2.84 0.66 5.59
CA TRP A 95 3.40 0.53 4.26
C TRP A 95 2.25 0.42 3.27
N HIS A 96 2.47 1.02 2.12
CA HIS A 96 1.71 0.73 0.93
C HIS A 96 2.63 0.10 -0.11
N ARG A 97 2.25 -1.05 -0.66
CA ARG A 97 3.03 -1.71 -1.73
C ARG A 97 2.13 -2.14 -2.87
N SER A 98 2.65 -1.98 -4.08
CA SER A 98 2.18 -2.74 -5.22
C SER A 98 3.05 -3.98 -5.33
N GLU A 99 2.51 -5.12 -4.91
CA GLU A 99 3.24 -6.39 -4.93
C GLU A 99 2.69 -7.30 -6.03
N VAL A 100 3.59 -8.14 -6.54
CA VAL A 100 3.25 -9.34 -7.31
C VAL A 100 3.51 -10.52 -6.39
N TYR A 101 2.45 -11.23 -5.97
CA TYR A 101 2.58 -12.37 -5.05
C TYR A 101 1.92 -13.64 -5.61
N PRO A 102 2.56 -14.31 -6.59
CA PRO A 102 1.94 -15.38 -7.37
C PRO A 102 1.64 -16.62 -6.55
N GLN A 103 2.41 -16.86 -5.49
CA GLN A 103 2.16 -17.99 -4.57
C GLN A 103 0.83 -17.86 -3.82
N PHE A 104 0.35 -16.63 -3.61
CA PHE A 104 -0.89 -16.37 -2.90
C PHE A 104 -2.05 -16.12 -3.86
N PHE A 105 -1.83 -15.30 -4.90
CA PHE A 105 -2.89 -14.88 -5.82
C PHE A 105 -2.97 -15.70 -7.12
N GLY A 106 -1.97 -16.54 -7.40
CA GLY A 106 -1.93 -17.35 -8.61
C GLY A 106 -1.62 -16.58 -9.90
N ASP A 107 -1.31 -15.28 -9.81
CA ASP A 107 -0.97 -14.41 -10.94
C ASP A 107 0.20 -13.47 -10.66
N ASP A 108 0.73 -12.89 -11.75
CA ASP A 108 1.85 -11.95 -11.73
C ASP A 108 1.39 -10.48 -11.79
N LEU A 109 0.16 -10.18 -11.34
CA LEU A 109 -0.46 -8.86 -11.52
C LEU A 109 -0.19 -7.93 -10.33
N PRO A 110 0.02 -6.62 -10.59
CA PRO A 110 0.20 -5.65 -9.53
C PRO A 110 -1.10 -5.48 -8.75
N ARG A 111 -0.99 -5.55 -7.43
CA ARG A 111 -2.12 -5.49 -6.50
C ARG A 111 -1.81 -4.54 -5.35
N LEU A 112 -2.85 -3.87 -4.87
CA LEU A 112 -2.76 -2.90 -3.78
C LEU A 112 -2.68 -3.60 -2.41
N TYR A 113 -1.57 -3.45 -1.68
CA TYR A 113 -1.46 -4.00 -0.33
C TYR A 113 -1.18 -2.92 0.71
N ILE A 114 -1.71 -3.17 1.90
CA ILE A 114 -1.37 -2.44 3.10
C ILE A 114 -0.60 -3.39 4.01
N TYR A 115 0.51 -2.93 4.58
CA TYR A 115 1.26 -3.70 5.55
C TYR A 115 1.58 -2.81 6.76
N SER A 116 1.49 -3.35 7.97
CA SER A 116 1.81 -2.61 9.20
C SER A 116 2.54 -3.52 10.18
N THR A 117 3.47 -3.00 10.98
CA THR A 117 4.08 -3.78 12.05
C THR A 117 4.51 -2.91 13.23
N ASN A 118 4.47 -3.47 14.42
CA ASN A 118 4.93 -2.79 15.64
C ASN A 118 6.29 -3.30 16.12
N ASP A 119 6.85 -4.31 15.45
CA ASP A 119 8.08 -4.98 15.87
C ASP A 119 9.11 -5.13 14.75
N GLY A 120 9.01 -4.30 13.71
CA GLY A 120 9.88 -4.35 12.54
C GLY A 120 9.67 -5.61 11.70
N GLY A 121 8.48 -6.21 11.75
CA GLY A 121 8.13 -7.40 10.98
C GLY A 121 8.76 -8.71 11.51
N VAL A 122 9.32 -8.69 12.72
CA VAL A 122 10.04 -9.82 13.31
C VAL A 122 9.10 -10.93 13.74
N LYS A 123 8.00 -10.62 14.45
CA LYS A 123 6.98 -11.59 14.87
C LYS A 123 5.62 -11.32 14.23
N LEU A 124 5.26 -10.05 14.04
CA LEU A 124 3.95 -9.66 13.51
C LEU A 124 4.11 -9.11 12.09
N LYS A 125 3.60 -9.89 11.12
CA LYS A 125 3.50 -9.51 9.71
C LYS A 125 2.04 -9.28 9.38
N CYS A 126 1.56 -8.05 9.56
CA CYS A 126 0.15 -7.75 9.36
C CYS A 126 -0.11 -7.31 7.94
N PHE A 127 -0.73 -8.18 7.14
CA PHE A 127 -1.10 -7.87 5.78
C PHE A 127 -2.57 -7.45 5.70
N ASN A 128 -2.85 -6.44 4.88
CA ASN A 128 -4.19 -5.95 4.57
C ASN A 128 -5.03 -5.69 5.83
N LEU A 129 -6.11 -6.45 5.99
CA LEU A 129 -7.06 -6.30 7.07
C LEU A 129 -6.72 -7.18 8.28
N GLU A 130 -5.58 -7.87 8.32
CA GLU A 130 -5.31 -8.86 9.37
C GLU A 130 -5.10 -8.26 10.77
N CYS A 131 -4.62 -7.02 10.86
CA CYS A 131 -4.33 -6.40 12.16
C CYS A 131 -4.96 -5.03 12.34
N SER A 132 -4.38 -4.00 11.73
CA SER A 132 -4.48 -2.64 12.25
C SER A 132 -5.32 -1.72 11.37
N PHE A 133 -5.48 -2.09 10.10
CA PHE A 133 -6.16 -1.27 9.13
C PHE A 133 -7.66 -1.51 9.17
N VAL A 134 -8.42 -0.44 9.39
CA VAL A 134 -9.88 -0.44 9.35
C VAL A 134 -10.31 0.08 7.98
N GLN A 135 -10.72 -0.82 7.09
CA GLN A 135 -11.22 -0.44 5.78
C GLN A 135 -12.68 -0.04 5.86
N THR A 136 -13.02 1.06 5.19
CA THR A 136 -14.36 1.65 5.24
C THR A 136 -14.94 1.92 3.86
N SER A 137 -14.11 2.12 2.84
CA SER A 137 -14.59 2.22 1.47
C SER A 137 -14.99 0.85 0.91
N LYS A 138 -16.05 0.87 0.11
CA LYS A 138 -16.58 -0.28 -0.65
C LYS A 138 -16.22 -0.20 -2.13
N LYS A 139 -15.56 0.90 -2.55
CA LYS A 139 -15.16 1.11 -3.95
C LYS A 139 -13.87 0.36 -4.29
N HIS A 140 -13.05 0.09 -3.27
CA HIS A 140 -11.75 -0.53 -3.42
C HIS A 140 -11.65 -1.71 -2.46
N ALA A 141 -11.26 -2.87 -2.97
CA ALA A 141 -10.90 -4.02 -2.15
C ALA A 141 -9.37 -4.08 -2.03
N ILE A 142 -8.86 -4.08 -0.80
CA ILE A 142 -7.42 -4.25 -0.58
C ILE A 142 -7.02 -5.67 -1.02
N GLY A 143 -5.92 -5.78 -1.73
CA GLY A 143 -5.42 -6.99 -2.39
C GLY A 143 -5.97 -7.22 -3.80
N ALA A 144 -6.91 -6.39 -4.28
CA ALA A 144 -7.43 -6.49 -5.64
C ALA A 144 -6.41 -6.00 -6.66
N LYS A 145 -6.49 -6.54 -7.88
CA LYS A 145 -5.64 -6.14 -9.00
C LYS A 145 -6.07 -4.78 -9.52
N TYR A 146 -5.12 -4.02 -10.05
CA TYR A 146 -5.46 -2.81 -10.78
C TYR A 146 -6.15 -3.15 -12.11
N ASP A 147 -7.12 -2.32 -12.49
CA ASP A 147 -7.78 -2.37 -13.80
C ASP A 147 -6.82 -2.04 -14.95
N LYS A 148 -5.82 -1.19 -14.67
CA LYS A 148 -4.78 -0.81 -15.62
C LYS A 148 -3.41 -0.84 -14.95
N PHE A 149 -2.41 -1.28 -15.70
CA PHE A 149 -1.02 -1.31 -15.25
C PHE A 149 -0.07 -0.87 -16.36
N SER A 150 1.06 -0.31 -15.95
CA SER A 150 2.10 0.20 -16.85
C SER A 150 2.83 -0.95 -17.55
N THR A 151 3.29 -0.70 -18.77
CA THR A 151 4.13 -1.62 -19.55
C THR A 151 5.36 -0.88 -20.08
N VAL A 152 6.47 -1.60 -20.27
CA VAL A 152 7.72 -1.02 -20.78
C VAL A 152 7.49 -0.42 -22.17
N GLY A 153 7.86 0.85 -22.37
CA GLY A 153 7.62 1.59 -23.61
C GLY A 153 6.14 1.88 -23.93
N GLY A 154 5.23 1.54 -23.02
CA GLY A 154 3.79 1.72 -23.18
C GLY A 154 3.24 2.94 -22.44
N THR A 155 1.93 2.95 -22.21
CA THR A 155 1.29 3.98 -21.37
C THR A 155 1.62 3.75 -19.90
N THR A 156 2.09 4.80 -19.22
CA THR A 156 2.31 4.80 -17.78
C THR A 156 1.03 5.15 -17.04
N TYR A 157 0.69 4.35 -16.04
CA TYR A 157 -0.41 4.58 -15.12
C TYR A 157 0.14 4.86 -13.72
N PHE A 158 -0.43 5.86 -13.06
CA PHE A 158 -0.10 6.22 -11.68
C PHE A 158 -1.32 6.00 -10.80
N THR A 159 -1.07 5.42 -9.61
CA THR A 159 -2.07 5.34 -8.54
C THR A 159 -1.66 6.30 -7.45
N HIS A 160 -2.56 7.21 -7.09
CA HIS A 160 -2.26 8.22 -6.09
C HIS A 160 -2.63 7.65 -4.73
N VAL A 161 -1.63 7.35 -3.92
CA VAL A 161 -1.84 6.89 -2.54
C VAL A 161 -1.46 8.03 -1.62
N VAL A 162 -2.22 8.21 -0.55
CA VAL A 162 -2.04 9.33 0.37
C VAL A 162 -2.36 8.89 1.77
N ILE A 163 -1.39 9.03 2.67
CA ILE A 163 -1.61 8.93 4.11
C ILE A 163 -1.79 10.36 4.64
N TYR A 164 -2.73 10.58 5.56
CA TYR A 164 -2.91 11.89 6.21
C TYR A 164 -3.53 11.73 7.59
N ARG A 165 -3.20 12.66 8.48
CA ARG A 165 -3.75 12.70 9.83
C ARG A 165 -5.05 13.49 9.84
N ASP A 166 -6.07 12.95 10.50
CA ASP A 166 -7.29 13.68 10.83
C ASP A 166 -7.14 14.28 12.24
N ASP A 167 -7.11 15.61 12.34
CA ASP A 167 -6.81 16.34 13.58
C ASP A 167 -7.86 16.14 14.69
N GLY A 168 -9.03 15.58 14.37
CA GLY A 168 -10.03 15.22 15.37
C GLY A 168 -9.57 14.07 16.29
N PRO A 169 -9.87 12.80 15.96
CA PRO A 169 -9.47 11.66 16.78
C PRO A 169 -8.00 11.23 16.59
N ALA A 170 -7.15 12.07 15.98
CA ALA A 170 -5.73 11.77 15.69
C ALA A 170 -5.51 10.44 14.93
N VAL A 171 -6.40 10.12 13.99
CA VAL A 171 -6.34 8.89 13.19
C VAL A 171 -5.61 9.10 11.87
N TRP A 172 -4.95 8.06 11.39
CA TRP A 172 -4.20 8.09 10.13
C TRP A 172 -4.99 7.47 9.01
N TRP A 173 -5.61 8.31 8.19
CA TRP A 173 -6.36 7.89 7.02
C TRP A 173 -5.44 7.57 5.85
N VAL A 174 -5.86 6.59 5.07
CA VAL A 174 -5.30 6.28 3.76
C VAL A 174 -6.37 6.57 2.72
N SER A 175 -6.01 7.36 1.71
CA SER A 175 -6.80 7.57 0.50
C SER A 175 -6.12 6.93 -0.69
N LEU A 176 -6.95 6.36 -1.56
CA LEU A 176 -6.58 5.97 -2.91
C LEU A 176 -7.27 6.93 -3.87
N MET A 177 -6.51 7.61 -4.72
CA MET A 177 -6.97 8.75 -5.50
C MET A 177 -7.60 9.81 -4.57
N ASP A 178 -8.88 10.11 -4.77
CA ASP A 178 -9.67 11.04 -3.96
C ASP A 178 -10.61 10.33 -2.96
N GLU A 179 -10.49 9.00 -2.82
CA GLU A 179 -11.36 8.20 -1.96
C GLU A 179 -10.62 7.77 -0.68
N PRO A 180 -11.08 8.19 0.51
CA PRO A 180 -10.63 7.61 1.77
C PRO A 180 -11.00 6.12 1.81
N ILE A 181 -10.00 5.24 1.79
CA ILE A 181 -10.22 3.79 1.76
C ILE A 181 -10.31 3.18 3.16
N GLY A 182 -9.72 3.83 4.16
CA GLY A 182 -9.73 3.39 5.55
C GLY A 182 -8.69 4.13 6.36
N TYR A 183 -8.43 3.67 7.58
CA TYR A 183 -7.48 4.29 8.48
C TYR A 183 -6.79 3.29 9.41
N PHE A 184 -5.64 3.70 9.93
CA PHE A 184 -5.02 3.10 11.09
C PHE A 184 -5.45 3.85 12.34
N HIS A 185 -5.93 3.10 13.33
CA HIS A 185 -6.26 3.67 14.63
C HIS A 185 -4.99 3.81 15.48
N GLU A 186 -4.89 4.86 16.29
CA GLU A 186 -3.71 5.12 17.14
C GLU A 186 -3.39 3.96 18.09
N SER A 187 -4.43 3.29 18.62
CA SER A 187 -4.26 2.15 19.52
C SER A 187 -3.63 0.94 18.85
N ALA A 188 -3.58 0.92 17.52
CA ALA A 188 -2.89 -0.13 16.78
C ALA A 188 -1.36 0.02 16.84
N PHE A 189 -0.83 1.14 17.34
CA PHE A 189 0.60 1.42 17.45
C PHE A 189 1.06 1.49 18.90
N ALA A 190 2.24 0.93 19.18
CA ALA A 190 2.82 0.95 20.53
C ALA A 190 3.25 2.35 21.00
N ALA A 191 3.47 3.27 20.05
CA ALA A 191 3.81 4.66 20.31
C ALA A 191 3.00 5.57 19.38
N PRO A 192 2.60 6.78 19.82
CA PRO A 192 1.88 7.73 18.98
C PRO A 192 2.67 8.02 17.71
N PHE A 193 2.03 7.79 16.56
CA PHE A 193 2.54 8.23 15.27
C PHE A 193 2.10 9.68 15.08
N ILE A 194 3.00 10.64 15.25
CA ILE A 194 2.70 12.09 15.17
C ILE A 194 3.19 12.68 13.85
N GLU A 195 4.33 12.18 13.37
CA GLU A 195 4.98 12.51 12.11
C GLU A 195 5.75 11.31 11.57
N SER A 196 6.17 11.37 10.32
CA SER A 196 7.11 10.40 9.78
C SER A 196 8.55 10.77 10.16
N PHE A 197 9.25 9.86 10.86
CA PHE A 197 10.66 10.04 11.25
C PHE A 197 11.65 9.40 10.28
N HIS A 198 11.22 8.38 9.55
CA HIS A 198 12.05 7.69 8.56
C HIS A 198 11.17 7.25 7.42
N ASN A 199 11.52 7.73 6.23
CA ASN A 199 10.80 7.47 5.01
C ASN A 199 11.68 6.67 4.05
N GLU A 200 11.16 5.55 3.57
CA GLU A 200 11.77 4.80 2.47
C GLU A 200 10.94 4.97 1.20
N MET A 201 11.47 4.54 0.08
CA MET A 201 10.72 4.44 -1.17
C MET A 201 11.53 3.59 -2.13
N GLY A 202 10.86 2.71 -2.88
CA GLY A 202 11.51 1.82 -3.82
C GLY A 202 10.81 0.48 -3.93
N GLY A 203 11.60 -0.56 -4.19
CA GLY A 203 11.12 -1.93 -4.35
C GLY A 203 11.81 -2.89 -3.39
N HIS A 204 11.10 -3.97 -3.06
CA HIS A 204 11.65 -5.08 -2.29
C HIS A 204 11.43 -6.38 -3.08
N VAL A 205 12.44 -7.25 -3.10
CA VAL A 205 12.33 -8.58 -3.66
C VAL A 205 12.53 -9.59 -2.54
N LEU A 206 11.55 -10.45 -2.34
CA LEU A 206 11.64 -11.54 -1.39
C LEU A 206 12.37 -12.72 -2.03
N ASP A 207 13.54 -13.06 -1.49
CA ASP A 207 14.24 -14.29 -1.83
C ASP A 207 14.04 -15.35 -0.73
N ARG A 208 13.57 -16.53 -1.12
CA ARG A 208 13.41 -17.71 -0.24
C ARG A 208 14.12 -18.93 -0.80
N ARG A 209 14.95 -18.78 -1.84
CA ARG A 209 15.55 -19.92 -2.52
C ARG A 209 16.61 -20.58 -1.65
N PRO A 210 16.57 -21.92 -1.49
CA PRO A 210 17.58 -22.64 -0.75
C PRO A 210 18.91 -22.66 -1.53
N GLY A 211 20.03 -22.66 -0.80
CA GLY A 211 21.37 -22.88 -1.39
C GLY A 211 22.14 -21.63 -1.81
N GLY A 212 21.73 -20.42 -1.35
CA GLY A 212 22.48 -19.18 -1.57
C GLY A 212 22.50 -18.68 -3.02
N ARG A 213 21.59 -19.18 -3.86
CA ARG A 213 21.39 -18.66 -5.22
C ARG A 213 20.31 -17.60 -5.18
N HIS A 214 20.64 -16.42 -5.66
CA HIS A 214 19.69 -15.32 -5.72
C HIS A 214 18.49 -15.64 -6.65
N THR A 215 17.37 -14.98 -6.41
CA THR A 215 16.15 -15.17 -7.19
C THR A 215 16.22 -14.57 -8.60
N LEU A 216 15.49 -15.19 -9.53
CA LEU A 216 15.27 -14.66 -10.89
C LEU A 216 14.14 -13.63 -10.95
N THR A 217 13.63 -13.19 -9.80
CA THR A 217 12.45 -12.33 -9.73
C THR A 217 12.83 -10.92 -10.22
N PRO A 218 12.23 -10.41 -11.31
CA PRO A 218 12.43 -9.02 -11.69
C PRO A 218 11.79 -8.09 -10.64
N MET A 219 12.42 -6.97 -10.36
CA MET A 219 11.84 -5.90 -9.56
C MET A 219 11.15 -4.89 -10.47
N GLY A 220 9.89 -4.58 -10.17
CA GLY A 220 9.11 -3.63 -10.96
C GLY A 220 8.89 -4.14 -12.38
N SER A 221 9.30 -3.36 -13.38
CA SER A 221 9.25 -3.75 -14.79
C SER A 221 10.38 -4.69 -15.22
N GLY A 222 11.36 -4.96 -14.34
CA GLY A 222 12.59 -5.67 -14.69
C GLY A 222 13.65 -4.79 -15.38
N MET A 223 13.33 -3.55 -15.71
CA MET A 223 14.27 -2.58 -16.27
C MET A 223 15.06 -1.89 -15.17
N TYR A 224 16.29 -1.46 -15.48
CA TYR A 224 17.08 -0.68 -14.55
C TYR A 224 16.57 0.77 -14.50
N PRO A 225 16.76 1.49 -13.39
CA PRO A 225 16.39 2.90 -13.30
C PRO A 225 17.10 3.79 -14.33
N SER A 226 18.26 3.36 -14.85
CA SER A 226 18.96 4.03 -15.95
C SER A 226 18.17 4.07 -17.25
N ASP A 227 17.21 3.16 -17.43
CA ASP A 227 16.33 3.11 -18.61
C ASP A 227 15.24 4.19 -18.57
N GLY A 228 15.15 4.95 -17.46
CA GLY A 228 14.29 6.12 -17.28
C GLY A 228 12.90 5.80 -16.73
N LEU A 229 12.20 6.84 -16.24
CA LEU A 229 10.90 6.74 -15.55
C LEU A 229 9.76 6.12 -16.37
N GLN A 230 9.90 6.08 -17.70
CA GLN A 230 8.90 5.45 -18.59
C GLN A 230 9.09 3.94 -18.74
N ASN A 231 10.27 3.43 -18.39
CA ASN A 231 10.64 2.02 -18.58
C ASN A 231 10.85 1.29 -17.26
N ALA A 232 11.47 1.95 -16.28
CA ALA A 232 11.62 1.44 -14.92
C ALA A 232 10.33 1.61 -14.12
N ALA A 233 10.17 0.82 -13.05
CA ALA A 233 9.16 1.14 -12.06
C ALA A 233 9.55 2.45 -11.36
N CYS A 234 8.56 3.28 -11.04
CA CYS A 234 8.83 4.57 -10.45
C CYS A 234 7.78 4.98 -9.42
N ILE A 235 8.22 5.86 -8.53
CA ILE A 235 7.41 6.62 -7.60
C ILE A 235 7.56 8.08 -8.00
N HIS A 236 6.44 8.76 -8.15
CA HIS A 236 6.39 10.13 -8.61
C HIS A 236 5.88 11.05 -7.49
N ALA A 237 6.48 12.24 -7.41
CA ALA A 237 6.14 13.35 -6.52
C ALA A 237 5.93 12.92 -5.06
N TYR A 238 6.82 12.08 -4.54
CA TYR A 238 6.83 11.72 -3.12
C TYR A 238 6.89 12.97 -2.23
N LEU A 239 6.05 13.02 -1.20
CA LEU A 239 6.07 14.03 -0.14
C LEU A 239 5.92 13.36 1.22
N ALA A 240 6.72 13.80 2.18
CA ALA A 240 6.59 13.43 3.58
C ALA A 240 5.47 14.22 4.25
N ILE A 241 5.09 13.78 5.45
CA ILE A 241 4.06 14.42 6.28
C ILE A 241 4.74 14.94 7.55
N ALA A 242 4.73 16.26 7.73
CA ALA A 242 5.24 16.92 8.93
C ALA A 242 4.35 16.65 10.15
N TYR A 243 4.84 16.91 11.37
CA TYR A 243 4.05 16.84 12.61
C TYR A 243 2.75 17.66 12.60
N THR A 244 2.72 18.71 11.77
CA THR A 244 1.56 19.59 11.54
C THR A 244 0.50 18.96 10.65
N GLY A 245 0.76 17.78 10.05
CA GLY A 245 -0.06 17.17 9.01
C GLY A 245 0.12 17.78 7.62
N ALA A 246 0.99 18.80 7.49
CA ALA A 246 1.28 19.46 6.23
C ALA A 246 2.24 18.64 5.35
N ASP A 247 2.14 18.87 4.04
CA ASP A 247 3.06 18.29 3.07
C ASP A 247 4.45 18.90 3.19
N GLN A 248 5.44 18.02 3.22
CA GLN A 248 6.84 18.39 3.33
C GLN A 248 7.62 17.74 2.20
N VAL A 249 8.35 18.56 1.46
CA VAL A 249 9.42 18.06 0.60
C VAL A 249 10.54 17.61 1.53
N ASP A 250 10.79 16.31 1.55
CA ASP A 250 11.95 15.71 2.21
C ASP A 250 13.07 15.57 1.17
N ASP A 251 14.34 15.49 1.58
CA ASP A 251 15.47 15.22 0.68
C ASP A 251 15.98 13.79 0.91
N PRO A 252 16.32 12.99 -0.12
CA PRO A 252 16.80 11.64 0.10
C PRO A 252 18.15 11.68 0.82
N VAL A 253 18.17 11.22 2.08
CA VAL A 253 19.39 11.20 2.88
C VAL A 253 20.32 10.07 2.47
N ASN A 254 19.77 8.93 2.05
CA ASN A 254 20.51 7.72 1.70
C ASN A 254 19.89 6.98 0.52
N THR A 255 20.73 6.21 -0.16
CA THR A 255 20.31 5.23 -1.17
C THR A 255 20.77 3.84 -0.72
N ILE A 256 19.82 2.91 -0.57
CA ILE A 256 20.08 1.56 -0.09
C ILE A 256 19.79 0.57 -1.21
N VAL A 257 20.84 -0.14 -1.65
CA VAL A 257 20.74 -1.23 -2.63
C VAL A 257 21.42 -2.45 -2.04
N THR A 258 20.63 -3.45 -1.65
CA THR A 258 21.16 -4.67 -1.02
C THR A 258 21.86 -5.59 -2.01
N HIS A 259 21.46 -5.54 -3.29
CA HIS A 259 22.00 -6.40 -4.35
C HIS A 259 22.24 -5.60 -5.65
N PRO A 260 23.29 -4.76 -5.69
CA PRO A 260 23.51 -3.77 -6.76
C PRO A 260 23.85 -4.36 -8.13
N LYS A 261 24.19 -5.65 -8.19
CA LYS A 261 24.40 -6.35 -9.47
C LYS A 261 23.09 -6.61 -10.23
N CYS A 262 21.97 -6.70 -9.52
CA CYS A 262 20.69 -7.13 -10.10
C CYS A 262 19.57 -6.12 -9.98
N TYR A 263 19.64 -5.24 -8.99
CA TYR A 263 18.67 -4.17 -8.82
C TYR A 263 19.39 -2.87 -8.55
N ASP A 264 18.74 -1.78 -8.90
CA ASP A 264 19.25 -0.45 -8.64
C ASP A 264 18.10 0.52 -8.40
N ILE A 265 18.43 1.70 -7.87
CA ILE A 265 17.51 2.79 -7.58
C ILE A 265 18.19 4.11 -7.91
N LYS A 266 17.45 5.02 -8.54
CA LYS A 266 17.94 6.33 -8.93
C LYS A 266 16.89 7.38 -8.59
N GLY A 267 17.29 8.39 -7.83
CA GLY A 267 16.52 9.62 -7.69
C GLY A 267 16.68 10.48 -8.95
N ASP A 268 15.58 10.95 -9.52
CA ASP A 268 15.59 11.91 -10.63
C ASP A 268 15.46 13.36 -10.14
N GLY A 269 15.62 13.58 -8.84
CA GLY A 269 15.60 14.90 -8.20
C GLY A 269 14.21 15.53 -8.15
N PRO A 270 14.11 16.79 -7.72
CA PRO A 270 12.86 17.53 -7.67
C PRO A 270 12.38 17.90 -9.09
N ASP A 271 11.09 17.72 -9.35
CA ASP A 271 10.46 18.19 -10.59
C ASP A 271 10.31 19.72 -10.56
N LEU A 272 10.61 20.40 -11.68
CA LEU A 272 10.56 21.87 -11.77
C LEU A 272 9.12 22.44 -11.63
N TYR A 273 8.10 21.61 -11.84
CA TYR A 273 6.69 21.97 -11.91
C TYR A 273 5.84 21.28 -10.85
N ARG A 274 6.37 20.26 -10.15
CA ARG A 274 5.66 19.51 -9.10
C ARG A 274 6.54 19.36 -7.85
N PRO A 275 6.03 19.71 -6.67
CA PRO A 275 6.77 19.46 -5.43
C PRO A 275 6.87 17.97 -5.16
N GLY A 276 8.01 17.54 -4.61
CA GLY A 276 8.28 16.16 -4.23
C GLY A 276 9.44 15.55 -5.00
N ILE A 277 9.69 14.26 -4.76
CA ILE A 277 10.80 13.52 -5.36
C ILE A 277 10.31 12.42 -6.27
N ASN A 278 10.98 12.29 -7.41
CA ASN A 278 10.81 11.18 -8.32
C ASN A 278 11.93 10.15 -8.11
N VAL A 279 11.56 8.89 -8.01
CA VAL A 279 12.49 7.77 -7.87
C VAL A 279 12.15 6.69 -8.88
N ALA A 280 13.14 6.28 -9.67
CA ALA A 280 13.11 5.08 -10.48
C ALA A 280 13.79 3.94 -9.73
N PHE A 281 13.26 2.73 -9.80
CA PHE A 281 13.86 1.53 -9.23
C PHE A 281 13.51 0.30 -10.06
N GLY A 282 14.33 -0.73 -9.97
CA GLY A 282 14.06 -1.99 -10.65
C GLY A 282 15.30 -2.78 -10.95
N GLY A 283 15.13 -3.79 -11.80
CA GLY A 283 16.20 -4.61 -12.33
C GLY A 283 15.73 -6.04 -12.60
N PRO A 284 16.45 -6.78 -13.45
CA PRO A 284 15.98 -8.05 -14.00
C PRO A 284 16.01 -9.22 -13.00
N GLY A 285 16.66 -9.06 -11.85
CA GLY A 285 17.05 -10.19 -11.00
C GLY A 285 18.13 -11.04 -11.68
N GLY A 286 18.46 -12.20 -11.10
CA GLY A 286 19.52 -13.05 -11.63
C GLY A 286 20.09 -14.02 -10.62
N TYR A 287 20.89 -14.98 -11.07
CA TYR A 287 21.57 -15.92 -10.16
C TYR A 287 22.86 -15.36 -9.58
N ASP A 288 23.48 -14.40 -10.27
CA ASP A 288 24.80 -13.86 -9.95
C ASP A 288 24.75 -12.53 -9.19
N CYS A 289 23.60 -12.24 -8.55
CA CYS A 289 23.41 -11.01 -7.77
C CYS A 289 24.32 -10.93 -6.54
N ASP A 290 24.69 -12.10 -6.00
CA ASP A 290 25.36 -12.25 -4.71
C ASP A 290 26.84 -12.66 -4.83
N HIS A 291 27.32 -12.92 -6.04
CA HIS A 291 28.70 -13.37 -6.29
C HIS A 291 29.56 -12.19 -6.73
N ASN A 292 30.73 -11.97 -6.12
CA ASN A 292 31.66 -10.89 -6.46
C ASN A 292 32.38 -11.10 -7.79
#